data_AF-M6RGF2-F1
#
_entry.id   AF-M6RGF2-F1
#
_cell.length_a   1.000
_cell.length_b   1.000
_cell.length_c   1.000
_cell.angle_alpha   90.00
_cell.angle_beta   90.00
_cell.angle_gamma   90.00
#
_symmetry.space_group_name_H-M   'P 1'
#
loop_
_entity.id
_entity.type
_entity.pdbx_description
1 polymer ?
#
loop_
_entity_poly.entity_id
_entity_poly.type
_entity_poly.pdbx_seq_one_letter_code
_entity_poly.pdbx_strand_id
1 'polypeptide(L)'
;MFHFKTILFVLTGFIFFVSACKTPPPKDPWIVPSLKENEKLFLAPLKVDEFVSKDLGGRHYPASNELRIDLFKPYIENLEGGYLGAGTDQNFTFIVWAKSKYVWLMDFDYTICLINRIHLCFLELP
;
A
#
# COMPACT_ATOMS: atom_id res chain seq x y z
N MET A 1 32.57 49.17 -12.88
CA MET A 1 31.33 49.37 -12.08
C MET A 1 30.08 48.67 -12.62
N PHE A 2 30.08 48.01 -13.79
CA PHE A 2 28.88 47.39 -14.37
C PHE A 2 28.65 45.91 -14.01
N HIS A 3 29.64 45.18 -13.46
CA HIS A 3 29.51 43.74 -13.18
C HIS A 3 28.82 43.38 -11.85
N PHE A 4 28.92 44.24 -10.82
CA PHE A 4 28.39 43.92 -9.49
C PHE A 4 26.84 43.90 -9.46
N LYS A 5 26.19 44.79 -10.23
CA LYS A 5 24.73 44.86 -10.31
C LYS A 5 24.11 43.67 -11.04
N THR A 6 24.77 43.14 -12.07
CA THR A 6 24.30 41.97 -12.82
C THR A 6 24.37 40.69 -11.99
N ILE A 7 25.45 40.52 -11.22
CA ILE A 7 25.61 39.36 -10.31
C ILE A 7 24.55 39.38 -9.20
N LEU A 8 24.25 40.54 -8.63
CA LEU A 8 23.21 40.68 -7.60
C LEU A 8 21.81 40.34 -8.14
N PHE A 9 21.52 40.69 -9.40
CA PHE A 9 20.23 40.41 -10.05
C PHE A 9 20.06 38.91 -10.35
N VAL A 10 21.14 38.22 -10.76
CA VAL A 10 21.12 36.77 -10.99
C VAL A 10 20.97 36.01 -9.67
N LEU A 11 21.68 36.43 -8.60
CA LEU A 11 21.55 35.81 -7.28
C LEU A 11 20.17 35.99 -6.67
N THR A 12 19.57 37.19 -6.78
CA THR A 12 18.19 37.41 -6.31
C THR A 12 17.18 36.60 -7.12
N GLY A 13 17.33 36.50 -8.44
CA GLY A 13 16.51 35.62 -9.27
C GLY A 13 16.59 34.14 -8.87
N PHE A 14 17.78 33.66 -8.49
CA PHE A 14 17.99 32.29 -8.05
C PHE A 14 17.35 32.01 -6.67
N ILE A 15 17.46 32.95 -5.73
CA ILE A 15 16.84 32.85 -4.40
C ILE A 15 15.30 32.83 -4.51
N PHE A 16 14.72 33.61 -5.42
CA PHE A 16 13.29 33.58 -5.69
C PHE A 16 12.83 32.24 -6.30
N PHE A 17 13.65 31.65 -7.19
CA PHE A 17 13.33 30.36 -7.82
C PHE A 17 13.34 29.19 -6.82
N VAL A 18 14.29 29.18 -5.88
CA VAL A 18 14.38 28.13 -4.85
C VAL A 18 13.25 28.26 -3.82
N SER A 19 12.81 29.47 -3.50
CA SER A 19 11.72 29.72 -2.55
C SER A 19 10.32 29.36 -3.09
N ALA A 20 10.16 29.31 -4.42
CA ALA A 20 8.90 28.94 -5.07
C ALA A 20 8.66 27.42 -5.15
N CYS A 21 9.66 26.59 -4.85
CA CYS A 21 9.53 25.13 -4.87
C CYS A 21 9.08 24.61 -3.50
N LYS A 22 7.81 24.86 -3.16
CA LYS A 22 7.18 24.20 -2.01
C LYS A 22 6.73 22.80 -2.44
N THR A 23 7.44 21.77 -1.99
CA THR A 23 6.97 20.39 -2.09
C THR A 23 5.62 20.30 -1.37
N PRO A 24 4.56 19.78 -2.00
CA PRO A 24 3.30 19.56 -1.31
C PRO A 24 3.54 18.64 -0.10
N PRO A 25 2.81 18.84 1.01
CA PRO A 25 2.94 17.98 2.17
C PRO A 25 2.71 16.51 1.76
N PRO A 26 3.38 15.55 2.42
CA PRO A 26 3.12 14.13 2.19
C PRO A 26 1.63 13.88 2.34
N LYS A 27 1.01 13.29 1.31
CA LYS A 27 -0.38 12.88 1.43
C LYS A 27 -0.46 11.86 2.55
N ASP A 28 -1.42 12.05 3.45
CA ASP A 28 -1.75 11.04 4.45
C ASP A 28 -2.09 9.72 3.72
N PRO A 29 -1.35 8.62 3.97
CA PRO A 29 -1.61 7.34 3.32
C PRO A 29 -3.00 6.77 3.66
N TRP A 30 -3.66 7.28 4.70
CA TRP A 30 -4.99 6.87 5.14
C TRP A 30 -6.12 7.68 4.50
N ILE A 31 -5.81 8.80 3.83
CA ILE A 31 -6.82 9.60 3.12
C ILE A 31 -6.97 9.05 1.70
N VAL A 32 -7.99 8.20 1.52
CA VAL A 32 -8.43 7.78 0.20
C VAL A 32 -9.22 8.94 -0.44
N PRO A 33 -8.73 9.57 -1.52
CA PRO A 33 -9.48 10.62 -2.19
C PRO A 33 -10.77 10.04 -2.75
N SER A 34 -11.81 10.87 -2.83
CA SER A 34 -13.04 10.49 -3.50
C SER A 34 -12.77 10.13 -4.97
N LEU A 35 -13.51 9.14 -5.47
CA LEU A 35 -13.41 8.71 -6.86
C LEU A 35 -13.66 9.89 -7.81
N LYS A 36 -12.83 10.00 -8.84
CA LYS A 36 -13.03 10.93 -9.96
C LYS A 36 -14.27 10.52 -10.76
N GLU A 37 -14.85 11.45 -11.51
CA GLU A 37 -16.07 11.19 -12.30
C GLU A 37 -15.91 10.03 -13.30
N ASN A 38 -14.73 9.88 -13.91
CA ASN A 38 -14.44 8.76 -14.81
C ASN A 38 -14.35 7.41 -14.06
N GLU A 39 -13.85 7.41 -12.83
CA GLU A 39 -13.77 6.22 -11.98
C GLU A 39 -15.16 5.83 -11.47
N LYS A 40 -15.98 6.82 -11.09
CA LYS A 40 -17.40 6.59 -10.77
C LYS A 40 -18.16 6.01 -11.94
N LEU A 41 -17.96 6.54 -13.16
CA LEU A 41 -18.62 6.03 -14.37
C LEU A 41 -18.19 4.61 -14.70
N PHE A 42 -16.91 4.28 -14.50
CA PHE A 42 -16.39 2.92 -14.66
C PHE A 42 -16.97 1.94 -13.64
N LEU A 43 -17.19 2.40 -12.39
CA LEU A 43 -17.70 1.58 -11.29
C LEU A 43 -19.24 1.54 -11.22
N ALA A 44 -19.95 2.47 -11.86
CA ALA A 44 -21.41 2.55 -11.86
C ALA A 44 -22.14 1.28 -12.34
N PRO A 45 -21.60 0.48 -13.29
CA PRO A 45 -22.20 -0.78 -13.70
C PRO A 45 -21.93 -1.94 -12.72
N LEU A 46 -20.97 -1.78 -11.80
CA LEU A 46 -20.67 -2.82 -10.83
C LEU A 46 -21.80 -2.90 -9.83
N LYS A 47 -22.35 -4.11 -9.69
CA LYS A 47 -23.27 -4.41 -8.60
C LYS A 47 -22.50 -4.36 -7.29
N VAL A 48 -22.64 -3.27 -6.56
CA VAL A 48 -22.16 -3.18 -5.18
C VAL A 48 -23.13 -4.02 -4.35
N ASP A 49 -22.73 -5.25 -4.05
CA ASP A 49 -23.47 -6.03 -3.06
C ASP A 49 -23.33 -5.30 -1.72
N GLU A 50 -24.45 -5.05 -1.04
CA GLU A 50 -24.41 -4.61 0.35
C GLU A 50 -23.59 -5.66 1.10
N PHE A 51 -22.45 -5.23 1.67
CA PHE A 51 -21.66 -6.07 2.56
C PHE A 51 -22.44 -6.22 3.88
N VAL A 52 -23.52 -6.98 3.82
CA VAL A 52 -24.08 -7.61 5.00
C VAL A 52 -23.02 -8.63 5.36
N SER A 53 -22.33 -8.42 6.49
CA SER A 53 -21.42 -9.42 7.06
C SER A 53 -22.25 -10.68 7.33
N LYS A 54 -22.41 -11.51 6.31
CA LYS A 54 -22.90 -12.86 6.46
C LYS A 54 -21.76 -13.57 7.13
N ASP A 55 -21.88 -13.78 8.43
CA ASP A 55 -21.31 -14.99 8.99
C ASP A 55 -21.86 -16.13 8.13
N LEU A 56 -21.02 -16.63 7.21
CA LEU A 56 -21.39 -17.69 6.28
C LEU A 56 -21.61 -19.02 7.02
N GLY A 57 -21.48 -19.04 8.37
CA GLY A 57 -21.46 -20.24 9.19
C GLY A 57 -20.26 -21.13 8.85
N GLY A 58 -19.30 -20.59 8.10
CA GLY A 58 -18.11 -21.27 7.64
C GLY A 58 -17.04 -21.28 8.72
N ARG A 59 -16.16 -22.27 8.67
CA ARG A 59 -14.97 -22.26 9.53
C ARG A 59 -14.05 -21.12 9.10
N HIS A 60 -13.63 -20.31 10.06
CA HIS A 60 -12.53 -19.37 9.88
C HIS A 60 -11.21 -20.13 9.83
N TYR A 61 -10.28 -19.70 8.98
CA TYR A 61 -8.95 -20.30 8.86
C TYR A 61 -7.89 -19.30 9.32
N PRO A 62 -7.67 -19.15 10.65
CA PRO A 62 -6.73 -18.17 11.20
C PRO A 62 -5.26 -18.48 10.88
N ALA A 63 -4.98 -19.65 10.34
CA ALA A 63 -3.65 -20.10 9.94
C ALA A 63 -3.75 -20.89 8.64
N SER A 64 -2.71 -20.78 7.82
CA SER A 64 -2.53 -21.57 6.60
C SER A 64 -2.45 -23.06 6.92
N ASN A 65 -3.04 -23.87 6.04
CA ASN A 65 -2.84 -25.32 5.99
C ASN A 65 -1.98 -25.75 4.79
N GLU A 66 -1.31 -24.81 4.11
CA GLU A 66 -0.40 -25.10 3.01
C GLU A 66 0.96 -25.54 3.55
N LEU A 67 1.18 -26.85 3.64
CA LEU A 67 2.38 -27.43 4.26
C LEU A 67 3.67 -27.28 3.45
N ARG A 68 3.57 -26.92 2.16
CA ARG A 68 4.69 -26.90 1.20
C ARG A 68 4.82 -25.58 0.45
N ILE A 69 4.64 -24.47 1.17
CA ILE A 69 4.83 -23.13 0.60
C ILE A 69 6.27 -22.88 0.11
N ASP A 70 7.25 -23.65 0.60
CA ASP A 70 8.65 -23.64 0.15
C ASP A 70 8.81 -23.89 -1.35
N LEU A 71 7.89 -24.64 -1.96
CA LEU A 71 7.92 -24.91 -3.41
C LEU A 71 7.73 -23.65 -4.26
N PHE A 72 7.14 -22.59 -3.71
CA PHE A 72 6.96 -21.32 -4.43
C PHE A 72 8.22 -20.46 -4.41
N LYS A 73 9.11 -20.66 -3.42
CA LYS A 73 10.28 -19.80 -3.21
C LYS A 73 11.12 -19.57 -4.47
N PRO A 74 11.49 -20.60 -5.27
CA PRO A 74 12.32 -20.39 -6.47
C PRO A 74 11.69 -19.50 -7.53
N TYR A 75 10.37 -19.33 -7.51
CA TYR A 75 9.62 -18.57 -8.50
C TYR A 75 9.38 -17.12 -8.09
N ILE A 76 9.42 -16.85 -6.78
CA ILE A 76 9.06 -15.54 -6.23
C ILE A 76 10.24 -14.81 -5.57
N GLU A 77 11.37 -15.48 -5.35
CA GLU A 77 12.50 -14.88 -4.64
C GLU A 77 13.02 -13.63 -5.36
N ASN A 78 13.15 -12.53 -4.62
CA ASN A 78 13.64 -11.24 -5.10
C ASN A 78 12.83 -10.58 -6.25
N LEU A 79 11.55 -10.89 -6.42
CA LEU A 79 10.70 -10.22 -7.42
C LEU A 79 10.52 -8.70 -7.18
N GLU A 80 10.65 -8.27 -5.93
CA GLU A 80 10.32 -6.92 -5.46
C GLU A 80 8.86 -6.52 -5.79
N GLY A 81 8.60 -5.23 -6.01
CA GLY A 81 7.27 -4.74 -6.41
C GLY A 81 6.22 -4.77 -5.30
N GLY A 82 4.95 -4.90 -5.71
CA GLY A 82 3.81 -4.99 -4.80
C GLY A 82 3.37 -6.44 -4.61
N TYR A 83 2.93 -6.78 -3.39
CA TYR A 83 2.35 -8.06 -3.04
C TYR A 83 0.87 -7.90 -2.69
N LEU A 84 0.04 -8.77 -3.25
CA LEU A 84 -1.37 -8.87 -2.92
C LEU A 84 -1.69 -10.34 -2.66
N GLY A 85 -2.24 -10.65 -1.49
CA GLY A 85 -2.48 -12.02 -1.07
C GLY A 85 -3.70 -12.15 -0.18
N ALA A 86 -4.31 -13.34 -0.25
CA ALA A 86 -5.45 -13.74 0.55
C ALA A 86 -5.05 -14.68 1.68
N GLY A 87 -5.89 -14.81 2.70
CA GLY A 87 -5.58 -15.60 3.89
C GLY A 87 -4.70 -14.87 4.88
N THR A 88 -3.89 -15.64 5.61
CA THR A 88 -3.29 -15.23 6.88
C THR A 88 -1.76 -15.22 6.82
N ASP A 89 -1.13 -16.08 7.63
CA ASP A 89 0.26 -16.04 8.05
C ASP A 89 1.25 -16.44 6.95
N GLN A 90 0.83 -17.27 6.00
CA GLN A 90 1.68 -17.67 4.87
C GLN A 90 2.13 -16.47 4.03
N ASN A 91 1.30 -15.43 3.94
CA ASN A 91 1.61 -14.23 3.17
C ASN A 91 2.91 -13.56 3.62
N PHE A 92 3.20 -13.53 4.94
CA PHE A 92 4.41 -12.90 5.47
C PHE A 92 5.68 -13.60 4.98
N THR A 93 5.63 -14.94 4.82
CA THR A 93 6.75 -15.70 4.26
C THR A 93 6.99 -15.33 2.79
N PHE A 94 5.92 -15.24 1.99
CA PHE A 94 6.03 -14.84 0.59
C PHE A 94 6.49 -13.40 0.41
N ILE A 95 6.00 -12.46 1.23
CA ILE A 95 6.43 -11.06 1.23
C ILE A 95 7.94 -10.95 1.46
N VAL A 96 8.48 -11.71 2.41
CA VAL A 96 9.91 -11.70 2.72
C VAL A 96 10.72 -12.32 1.59
N TRP A 97 10.32 -13.48 1.06
CA TRP A 97 11.03 -14.09 -0.08
C TRP A 97 11.02 -13.18 -1.31
N ALA A 98 9.88 -12.55 -1.60
CA ALA A 98 9.74 -11.65 -2.73
C ALA A 98 10.39 -10.28 -2.53
N LYS A 99 10.73 -9.87 -1.30
CA LYS A 99 11.21 -8.51 -0.98
C LYS A 99 10.22 -7.42 -1.43
N SER A 100 8.93 -7.65 -1.21
CA SER A 100 7.88 -6.74 -1.64
C SER A 100 7.95 -5.41 -0.90
N LYS A 101 7.78 -4.30 -1.63
CA LYS A 101 7.86 -2.92 -1.12
C LYS A 101 6.51 -2.38 -0.66
N TYR A 102 5.43 -2.92 -1.21
CA TYR A 102 4.05 -2.60 -0.87
C TYR A 102 3.26 -3.89 -0.70
N VAL A 103 2.38 -3.95 0.28
CA VAL A 103 1.66 -5.17 0.66
C VAL A 103 0.20 -4.85 0.89
N TRP A 104 -0.68 -5.65 0.28
CA TRP A 104 -2.11 -5.69 0.57
C TRP A 104 -2.50 -7.09 1.03
N LEU A 105 -2.75 -7.22 2.34
CA LEU A 105 -3.35 -8.42 2.93
C LEU A 105 -4.86 -8.25 2.87
N MET A 106 -5.50 -8.94 1.93
CA MET A 106 -6.93 -8.82 1.67
C MET A 106 -7.65 -10.13 1.94
N ASP A 107 -8.81 -10.10 2.58
CA ASP A 107 -9.64 -11.29 2.70
C ASP A 107 -11.12 -10.91 2.66
N PHE A 108 -11.95 -11.84 2.21
CA PHE A 108 -13.39 -11.69 2.29
C PHE A 108 -13.89 -11.92 3.72
N ASP A 109 -13.23 -12.80 4.47
CA ASP A 109 -13.52 -13.06 5.87
C ASP A 109 -12.94 -11.92 6.75
N TYR A 110 -13.84 -11.16 7.36
CA TYR A 110 -13.48 -10.05 8.24
C TYR A 110 -12.62 -10.50 9.43
N THR A 111 -12.81 -11.73 9.93
CA THR A 111 -12.00 -12.28 11.02
C THR A 111 -10.54 -12.40 10.60
N ILE A 112 -10.28 -12.79 9.36
CA ILE A 112 -8.93 -12.90 8.79
C ILE A 112 -8.29 -11.52 8.63
N CYS A 113 -9.06 -10.52 8.19
CA CYS A 113 -8.59 -9.13 8.17
C CYS A 113 -8.14 -8.65 9.56
N LEU A 114 -8.85 -9.03 10.63
CA LEU A 114 -8.45 -8.70 12.01
C LEU A 114 -7.19 -9.43 12.45
N ILE A 115 -7.08 -10.72 12.14
CA ILE A 115 -5.90 -11.54 12.48
C ILE A 115 -4.63 -10.98 11.83
N ASN A 116 -4.71 -10.59 10.55
CA ASN A 116 -3.59 -9.96 9.85
C ASN A 116 -3.14 -8.65 10.53
N ARG A 117 -4.08 -7.86 11.09
CA ARG A 117 -3.73 -6.68 11.90
C ARG A 117 -3.03 -7.04 13.20
N ILE A 118 -3.46 -8.11 13.88
CA ILE A 118 -2.81 -8.60 15.09
C ILE A 118 -1.37 -9.04 14.80
N HIS A 119 -1.15 -9.78 13.71
CA HIS A 119 0.21 -10.14 13.27
C HIS A 119 1.09 -8.91 13.05
N LEU A 120 0.58 -7.89 12.36
CA LEU A 120 1.33 -6.63 12.15
C LEU A 120 1.65 -5.94 13.48
N CYS A 121 0.69 -5.85 14.41
CA CYS A 121 0.96 -5.31 15.73
C CYS A 121 2.10 -6.06 16.43
N PHE A 122 2.13 -7.39 16.38
CA PHE A 122 3.21 -8.17 17.00
C PHE A 122 4.57 -8.01 16.31
N LEU A 123 4.60 -7.75 15.00
CA LEU A 123 5.85 -7.47 14.28
C LEU A 123 6.37 -6.05 14.53
N GLU A 124 5.48 -5.11 14.85
CA GLU A 124 5.83 -3.72 15.18
C GLU A 124 6.22 -3.52 16.65
N LEU A 125 5.85 -4.45 17.54
CA LEU A 125 6.26 -4.39 18.94
C LEU A 125 7.78 -4.65 19.07
N PRO A 126 8.50 -3.82 19.84
CA PRO A 126 9.95 -3.91 20.03
C PRO A 126 10.39 -5.14 20.84
#